data_AF-A0A8J2VDQ4-F1
#
_entry.id   AF-A0A8J2VDQ4-F1
#
_cell.length_a   1.000
_cell.length_b   1.000
_cell.length_c   1.000
_cell.angle_alpha   90.00
_cell.angle_beta   90.00
_cell.angle_gamma   90.00
#
_symmetry.space_group_name_H-M   'P 1'
#
loop_
_entity.id
_entity.type
_entity.pdbx_description
1 polymer ?
#
loop_
_entity_poly.entity_id
_entity_poly.type
_entity_poly.pdbx_seq_one_letter_code
_entity_poly.pdbx_strand_id
1 'polypeptide(L)'
;MNNLGFTLAQAVPNSRMKSNNQPSTPAARIQEARLSKGMLIKDLANLIGISHVALSKLENCQTKPKLSTLRLLSQALDVSIAYLGCFETLPEYSFGQRLKKARLYYGMTHHEMAETLGVNEKSVRLWQDGLVKPSSEHMEKLEAYLAILKVGD
;
A
#
# COMPACT_ATOMS: atom_id res chain seq x y z
N MET A 1 -13.12 -17.81 16.98
CA MET A 1 -11.77 -18.23 16.56
C MET A 1 -11.52 -17.61 15.20
N ASN A 2 -10.99 -16.38 15.16
CA ASN A 2 -10.79 -15.66 13.90
C ASN A 2 -9.38 -15.96 13.39
N ASN A 3 -9.33 -16.84 12.40
CA ASN A 3 -8.12 -17.21 11.69
C ASN A 3 -7.76 -16.09 10.69
N LEU A 4 -7.10 -15.03 11.16
CA LEU A 4 -6.46 -14.04 10.28
C LEU A 4 -5.10 -14.59 9.85
N GLY A 5 -5.15 -15.61 8.99
CA GLY A 5 -3.99 -16.14 8.29
C GLY A 5 -3.46 -15.13 7.28
N PHE A 6 -2.67 -14.16 7.74
CA PHE A 6 -1.76 -13.43 6.86
C PHE A 6 -0.55 -14.32 6.60
N THR A 7 -0.74 -15.31 5.72
CA THR A 7 0.38 -16.05 5.13
C THR A 7 1.24 -15.07 4.35
N LEU A 8 2.57 -15.13 4.53
CA LEU A 8 3.58 -14.41 3.73
C LEU A 8 3.60 -14.94 2.28
N ALA A 9 2.47 -14.87 1.59
CA ALA A 9 2.33 -15.25 0.19
C ALA A 9 2.90 -14.12 -0.68
N GLN A 10 4.15 -14.34 -1.05
CA GLN A 10 4.93 -13.82 -2.17
C GLN A 10 4.11 -13.06 -3.24
N ALA A 11 4.44 -11.78 -3.38
CA ALA A 11 4.38 -11.02 -4.64
C ALA A 11 5.53 -10.00 -4.64
N VAL A 12 6.72 -10.45 -5.05
CA VAL A 12 7.81 -9.64 -5.61
C VAL A 12 8.00 -10.23 -7.01
N PRO A 13 8.09 -9.48 -8.14
CA PRO A 13 8.79 -8.20 -8.31
C PRO A 13 8.09 -7.17 -9.24
N ASN A 14 8.50 -5.89 -9.17
CA ASN A 14 8.99 -5.15 -10.35
C ASN A 14 9.74 -3.90 -9.88
N SER A 15 10.93 -4.12 -9.31
CA SER A 15 11.86 -3.06 -8.94
C SER A 15 12.60 -2.57 -10.19
N ARG A 16 12.37 -1.30 -10.52
CA ARG A 16 13.07 -0.47 -11.53
C ARG A 16 12.91 -0.88 -13.00
N MET A 17 11.89 -0.27 -13.62
CA MET A 17 12.12 0.51 -14.84
C MET A 17 11.64 1.94 -14.57
N LYS A 18 12.57 2.88 -14.38
CA LYS A 18 12.25 4.30 -14.57
C LYS A 18 12.15 4.52 -16.08
N SER A 19 11.03 4.14 -16.69
CA SER A 19 10.65 4.77 -17.95
C SER A 19 10.06 6.13 -17.57
N ASN A 20 10.48 7.19 -18.25
CA ASN A 20 9.92 8.54 -18.11
C ASN A 20 8.44 8.62 -18.57
N ASN A 21 7.72 7.49 -18.61
CA ASN A 21 6.38 7.32 -19.17
C ASN A 21 5.43 6.54 -18.23
N GLN A 22 5.83 6.26 -16.98
CA GLN A 22 4.95 5.62 -15.99
C GLN A 22 3.91 6.63 -15.47
N PRO A 23 2.63 6.24 -15.30
CA PRO A 23 1.64 7.14 -14.75
C PRO A 23 2.00 7.58 -13.34
N SER A 24 1.94 8.88 -13.08
CA SER A 24 2.40 9.49 -11.83
C SER A 24 1.32 9.59 -10.74
N THR A 25 0.08 9.19 -11.03
CA THR A 25 -1.05 9.27 -10.10
C THR A 25 -1.68 7.89 -9.87
N PRO A 26 -2.23 7.63 -8.67
CA PRO A 26 -3.00 6.41 -8.42
C PRO A 26 -4.14 6.20 -9.41
N ALA A 27 -4.83 7.27 -9.78
CA ALA A 27 -5.93 7.25 -10.74
C ALA A 27 -5.48 6.71 -12.10
N ALA A 28 -4.38 7.22 -12.64
CA ALA A 28 -3.86 6.81 -13.92
C ALA A 28 -3.30 5.38 -13.89
N ARG A 29 -2.67 4.95 -12.78
CA ARG A 29 -2.23 3.55 -12.61
C ARG A 29 -3.38 2.56 -12.49
N ILE A 30 -4.47 2.94 -11.81
CA ILE A 30 -5.69 2.13 -11.75
C ILE A 30 -6.29 1.98 -13.15
N GLN A 31 -6.43 3.09 -13.88
CA GLN A 31 -6.96 3.08 -15.24
C GLN A 31 -6.10 2.22 -16.18
N GLU A 32 -4.78 2.40 -16.16
CA GLU A 32 -3.85 1.63 -17.00
C GLU A 32 -3.90 0.13 -16.67
N ALA A 33 -3.86 -0.25 -15.38
CA ALA A 33 -3.92 -1.65 -14.98
C ALA A 33 -5.28 -2.28 -15.35
N ARG A 34 -6.39 -1.53 -15.22
CA ARG A 34 -7.71 -1.98 -15.67
C ARG A 34 -7.75 -2.21 -17.18
N LEU A 35 -7.25 -1.25 -17.96
CA LEU A 35 -7.22 -1.34 -19.43
C LEU A 35 -6.31 -2.47 -19.92
N SER A 36 -5.18 -2.70 -19.24
CA SER A 36 -4.26 -3.81 -19.54
C SER A 36 -4.91 -5.18 -19.32
N LYS A 37 -5.91 -5.28 -18.44
CA LYS A 37 -6.75 -6.48 -18.26
C LYS A 37 -7.99 -6.52 -19.15
N GLY A 38 -8.20 -5.53 -20.02
CA GLY A 38 -9.37 -5.46 -20.91
C GLY A 38 -10.71 -5.28 -20.19
N MET A 39 -10.70 -4.79 -18.94
CA MET A 39 -11.91 -4.64 -18.12
C MET A 39 -12.62 -3.32 -18.40
N LEU A 40 -13.96 -3.32 -18.46
CA LEU A 40 -14.73 -2.08 -18.41
C LEU A 40 -14.79 -1.54 -16.98
N ILE A 41 -15.07 -0.24 -16.81
CA ILE A 41 -15.27 0.36 -15.48
C ILE A 41 -16.33 -0.41 -14.69
N LYS A 42 -17.45 -0.78 -15.32
CA LYS A 42 -18.52 -1.55 -14.65
C LYS A 42 -18.05 -2.93 -14.18
N ASP A 43 -17.16 -3.59 -14.92
CA ASP A 43 -16.70 -4.95 -14.60
C ASP A 43 -15.79 -4.92 -13.37
N LEU A 44 -14.81 -4.02 -13.36
CA LEU A 44 -13.92 -3.85 -12.21
C LEU A 44 -14.68 -3.36 -10.97
N ALA A 45 -15.61 -2.42 -11.13
CA ALA A 45 -16.41 -1.89 -10.02
C ALA A 45 -17.24 -3.00 -9.36
N ASN A 46 -17.91 -3.83 -10.16
CA ASN A 46 -18.65 -4.99 -9.68
C ASN A 46 -17.72 -5.99 -8.97
N LEU A 47 -16.56 -6.28 -9.56
CA LEU A 47 -15.59 -7.23 -9.01
C LEU A 47 -15.08 -6.83 -7.62
N ILE A 48 -14.84 -5.55 -7.36
CA ILE A 48 -14.37 -5.06 -6.07
C ILE A 48 -15.49 -4.56 -5.14
N GLY A 49 -16.76 -4.70 -5.55
CA GLY A 49 -17.93 -4.34 -4.74
C GLY A 49 -18.11 -2.83 -4.52
N ILE A 50 -17.80 -1.98 -5.49
CA ILE A 50 -18.11 -0.53 -5.46
C ILE A 50 -18.98 -0.11 -6.65
N SER A 51 -19.58 1.08 -6.60
CA SER A 51 -20.33 1.59 -7.75
C SER A 51 -19.40 1.99 -8.91
N HIS A 52 -19.85 1.80 -10.14
CA HIS A 52 -19.12 2.26 -11.34
C HIS A 52 -18.86 3.79 -11.30
N VAL A 53 -19.77 4.57 -10.70
CA VAL A 53 -19.58 6.01 -10.48
C VAL A 53 -18.41 6.25 -9.53
N ALA A 54 -18.29 5.49 -8.43
CA ALA A 54 -17.18 5.62 -7.50
C ALA A 54 -15.85 5.27 -8.19
N LEU A 55 -15.79 4.18 -8.96
CA LEU A 55 -14.59 3.82 -9.71
C LEU A 55 -14.23 4.89 -10.77
N SER A 56 -15.22 5.41 -11.49
CA SER A 56 -15.02 6.51 -12.44
C SER A 56 -14.45 7.75 -11.76
N LYS A 57 -14.93 8.12 -10.56
CA LYS A 57 -14.36 9.22 -9.77
C LYS A 57 -12.92 8.96 -9.36
N LEU A 58 -12.56 7.71 -9.03
CA LEU A 58 -11.19 7.33 -8.72
C LEU A 58 -10.26 7.49 -9.93
N GLU A 59 -10.64 6.96 -11.10
CA GLU A 59 -9.82 7.03 -12.32
C GLU A 59 -9.71 8.45 -12.90
N ASN A 60 -10.67 9.33 -12.61
CA ASN A 60 -10.65 10.73 -13.03
C ASN A 60 -10.06 11.69 -11.97
N CYS A 61 -9.30 11.18 -10.99
CA CYS A 61 -8.68 11.96 -9.91
C CYS A 61 -9.67 12.79 -9.04
N GLN A 62 -10.98 12.54 -9.12
CA GLN A 62 -11.97 13.29 -8.34
C GLN A 62 -12.00 12.86 -6.87
N THR A 63 -11.59 11.63 -6.58
CA THR A 63 -11.45 11.10 -5.23
C THR A 63 -10.16 10.31 -5.09
N LYS A 64 -9.56 10.34 -3.90
CA LYS A 64 -8.38 9.51 -3.58
C LYS A 64 -8.83 8.12 -3.12
N PRO A 65 -8.19 7.04 -3.60
CA PRO A 65 -8.53 5.69 -3.15
C PRO A 65 -8.12 5.51 -1.69
N LYS A 66 -9.03 4.91 -0.89
CA LYS A 66 -8.69 4.48 0.47
C LYS A 66 -7.77 3.27 0.40
N LEU A 67 -7.02 3.03 1.48
CA LEU A 67 -6.12 1.86 1.56
C LEU A 67 -6.88 0.54 1.37
N SER A 68 -8.08 0.42 1.92
CA SER A 68 -8.95 -0.75 1.72
C SER A 68 -9.34 -0.93 0.25
N THR A 69 -9.71 0.16 -0.43
CA THR A 69 -10.00 0.14 -1.87
C THR A 69 -8.76 -0.24 -2.68
N LEU A 70 -7.58 0.30 -2.34
CA LEU A 70 -6.33 -0.06 -3.00
C LEU A 70 -5.99 -1.55 -2.87
N ARG A 71 -6.30 -2.19 -1.73
CA ARG A 71 -6.12 -3.64 -1.58
C ARG A 71 -7.02 -4.44 -2.50
N LEU A 72 -8.31 -4.10 -2.56
CA LEU A 72 -9.27 -4.76 -3.44
C LEU A 72 -8.87 -4.59 -4.91
N LEU A 73 -8.46 -3.37 -5.29
CA LEU A 73 -7.95 -3.08 -6.62
C LEU A 73 -6.66 -3.85 -6.92
N SER A 74 -5.72 -3.91 -5.98
CA SER A 74 -4.46 -4.64 -6.12
C SER A 74 -4.69 -6.12 -6.39
N GLN A 75 -5.63 -6.75 -5.66
CA GLN A 75 -6.01 -8.14 -5.88
C GLN A 75 -6.73 -8.35 -7.22
N ALA A 76 -7.71 -7.52 -7.54
CA ALA A 76 -8.49 -7.62 -8.78
C ALA A 76 -7.65 -7.35 -10.05
N LEU A 77 -6.70 -6.41 -9.94
CA LEU A 77 -5.84 -5.97 -11.03
C LEU A 77 -4.49 -6.70 -11.07
N ASP A 78 -4.22 -7.62 -10.14
CA ASP A 78 -2.99 -8.41 -10.08
C ASP A 78 -1.72 -7.56 -10.19
N VAL A 79 -1.71 -6.46 -9.45
CA VAL A 79 -0.58 -5.51 -9.37
C VAL A 79 -0.34 -5.16 -7.91
N SER A 80 0.87 -4.76 -7.56
CA SER A 80 1.18 -4.43 -6.18
C SER A 80 0.40 -3.20 -5.69
N ILE A 81 0.02 -3.21 -4.41
CA ILE A 81 -0.61 -2.05 -3.79
C ILE A 81 0.32 -0.83 -3.79
N ALA A 82 1.64 -1.06 -3.69
CA ALA A 82 2.66 -0.03 -3.77
C ALA A 82 2.65 0.69 -5.13
N TYR A 83 2.52 -0.09 -6.21
CA TYR A 83 2.33 0.45 -7.55
C TYR A 83 1.07 1.30 -7.62
N LEU A 84 -0.10 0.77 -7.29
CA LEU A 84 -1.36 1.53 -7.39
C LEU A 84 -1.38 2.78 -6.49
N GLY A 85 -0.73 2.72 -5.33
CA GLY A 85 -0.66 3.82 -4.38
C GLY A 85 0.37 4.92 -4.70
N CYS A 86 1.20 4.75 -5.74
CA CYS A 86 2.39 5.56 -5.98
C CYS A 86 3.32 5.67 -4.76
N PHE A 87 3.42 4.60 -3.97
CA PHE A 87 4.10 4.67 -2.67
C PHE A 87 5.61 4.83 -2.82
N GLU A 88 6.19 4.52 -3.98
CA GLU A 88 7.59 4.80 -4.27
C GLU A 88 7.95 6.29 -4.20
N THR A 89 6.96 7.18 -4.39
CA THR A 89 7.12 8.63 -4.28
C THR A 89 7.09 9.16 -2.84
N LEU A 90 6.73 8.32 -1.86
CA LEU A 90 6.69 8.73 -0.46
C LEU A 90 8.11 9.00 0.09
N PRO A 91 8.27 10.03 0.95
CA PRO A 91 9.56 10.40 1.51
C PRO A 91 10.11 9.31 2.44
N GLU A 92 11.43 9.30 2.60
CA GLU A 92 12.17 8.33 3.42
C GLU A 92 13.25 9.00 4.29
N TYR A 93 13.16 10.32 4.50
CA TYR A 93 14.20 11.09 5.21
C TYR A 93 14.28 10.77 6.70
N SER A 94 13.15 10.40 7.31
CA SER A 94 13.09 10.01 8.72
C SER A 94 12.69 8.54 8.88
N PHE A 95 13.01 7.99 10.04
CA PHE A 95 12.54 6.66 10.45
C PHE A 95 11.01 6.54 10.34
N GLY A 96 10.27 7.53 10.85
CA GLY A 96 8.82 7.52 10.81
C GLY A 96 8.25 7.53 9.38
N GLN A 97 8.88 8.26 8.47
CA GLN A 97 8.54 8.28 7.06
C GLN A 97 8.78 6.92 6.40
N ARG A 98 9.95 6.31 6.62
CA ARG A 98 10.27 4.94 6.15
C ARG A 98 9.28 3.92 6.71
N LEU A 99 8.96 4.00 8.00
CA LEU A 99 8.00 3.09 8.63
C LEU A 99 6.59 3.25 8.02
N LYS A 100 6.15 4.48 7.78
CA LYS A 100 4.89 4.76 7.10
C LYS A 100 4.88 4.19 5.68
N LYS A 101 5.96 4.37 4.92
CA LYS A 101 6.12 3.85 3.57
C LYS A 101 6.08 2.32 3.56
N ALA A 102 6.88 1.66 4.41
CA ALA A 102 6.89 0.20 4.55
C ALA A 102 5.49 -0.34 4.90
N ARG A 103 4.80 0.28 5.88
CA ARG A 103 3.41 -0.09 6.24
C ARG A 103 2.50 -0.10 5.02
N LEU A 104 2.58 0.95 4.20
CA LEU A 104 1.76 1.10 3.00
C LEU A 104 2.16 0.13 1.88
N TYR A 105 3.43 -0.24 1.76
CA TYR A 105 3.89 -1.29 0.84
C TYR A 105 3.29 -2.66 1.18
N TYR A 106 3.18 -2.99 2.47
CA TYR A 106 2.44 -4.17 2.93
C TYR A 106 0.90 -4.00 2.86
N GLY A 107 0.44 -2.80 2.49
CA GLY A 107 -0.97 -2.42 2.48
C GLY A 107 -1.60 -2.28 3.87
N MET A 108 -0.87 -2.48 4.95
CA MET A 108 -1.37 -2.55 6.34
C MET A 108 -2.03 -1.25 6.81
N THR A 109 -3.13 -1.35 7.54
CA THR A 109 -3.66 -0.26 8.37
C THR A 109 -2.76 -0.02 9.59
N HIS A 110 -2.98 1.07 10.31
CA HIS A 110 -2.30 1.29 11.59
C HIS A 110 -2.64 0.18 12.60
N HIS A 111 -3.89 -0.27 12.61
CA HIS A 111 -4.36 -1.33 13.49
C HIS A 111 -3.64 -2.67 13.24
N GLU A 112 -3.64 -3.17 11.99
CA GLU A 112 -2.99 -4.46 11.67
C GLU A 112 -1.47 -4.45 11.96
N MET A 113 -0.80 -3.32 11.68
CA MET A 113 0.62 -3.18 12.04
C MET A 113 0.82 -3.19 13.56
N ALA A 114 -0.06 -2.54 14.32
CA ALA A 114 0.00 -2.52 15.77
C ALA A 114 -0.25 -3.90 16.38
N GLU A 115 -1.23 -4.64 15.87
CA GLU A 115 -1.49 -6.04 16.25
C GLU A 115 -0.27 -6.91 16.00
N THR A 116 0.37 -6.79 14.83
CA THR A 116 1.55 -7.61 14.51
C THR A 116 2.76 -7.27 15.38
N LEU A 117 2.88 -6.00 15.80
CA LEU A 117 3.97 -5.55 16.67
C LEU A 117 3.69 -5.79 18.16
N GLY A 118 2.44 -6.14 18.53
CA GLY A 118 2.01 -6.29 19.92
C GLY A 118 1.92 -4.97 20.68
N VAL A 119 1.55 -3.87 20.00
CA VAL A 119 1.50 -2.52 20.58
C VAL A 119 0.15 -1.84 20.37
N ASN A 120 -0.06 -0.71 21.03
CA ASN A 120 -1.20 0.14 20.76
C ASN A 120 -1.06 0.86 19.39
N GLU A 121 -2.17 1.00 18.66
CA GLU A 121 -2.22 1.72 17.39
C GLU A 121 -1.63 3.14 17.48
N LYS A 122 -1.85 3.83 18.62
CA LYS A 122 -1.30 5.15 18.89
C LYS A 122 0.24 5.15 18.85
N SER A 123 0.89 4.09 19.33
CA SER A 123 2.36 3.97 19.28
C SER A 123 2.86 4.02 17.85
N VAL A 124 2.25 3.25 16.94
CA VAL A 124 2.61 3.23 15.51
C VAL A 124 2.47 4.62 14.89
N ARG A 125 1.39 5.35 15.20
CA ARG A 125 1.18 6.72 14.72
C ARG A 125 2.26 7.67 15.25
N LEU A 126 2.51 7.65 16.56
CA LEU A 126 3.54 8.50 17.19
C LEU A 126 4.95 8.23 16.64
N TRP A 127 5.28 6.98 16.34
CA TRP A 127 6.55 6.62 15.71
C TRP A 127 6.63 7.12 14.26
N GLN A 128 5.55 6.98 13.49
CA GLN A 128 5.48 7.48 12.11
C GLN A 128 5.56 9.01 12.02
N ASP A 129 4.98 9.70 13.00
CA ASP A 129 5.02 11.16 13.10
C ASP A 129 6.33 11.67 13.73
N GLY A 130 7.19 10.77 14.22
CA GLY A 130 8.48 11.10 14.84
C GLY A 130 8.37 11.73 16.23
N LEU A 131 7.19 11.66 16.86
CA LEU A 131 6.89 12.25 18.16
C LEU A 131 7.48 11.43 19.32
N VAL A 132 7.62 10.12 19.13
CA VAL A 132 8.19 9.18 20.12
C VAL A 132 9.10 8.21 19.39
N LYS A 133 10.18 7.78 20.05
CA LYS A 133 11.05 6.72 19.53
C LYS A 133 10.58 5.35 20.03
N PRO A 134 10.56 4.30 19.18
CA PRO A 134 10.33 2.94 19.65
C PRO A 134 11.41 2.49 20.64
N SER A 135 11.09 1.55 21.54
CA SER A 135 12.11 0.89 22.37
C SER A 135 13.00 -0.02 21.51
N SER A 136 14.15 -0.45 22.07
CA SER A 136 15.07 -1.39 21.41
C SER A 136 14.38 -2.67 20.94
N GLU A 137 13.54 -3.26 21.78
CA GLU A 137 12.75 -4.46 21.44
C GLU A 137 11.84 -4.25 20.20
N HIS A 138 11.13 -3.11 20.15
CA HIS A 138 10.28 -2.81 18.99
C HIS A 138 11.09 -2.45 17.76
N MET A 139 12.26 -1.83 17.92
CA MET A 139 13.15 -1.50 16.82
C MET A 139 13.60 -2.74 16.04
N GLU A 140 13.91 -3.85 16.71
CA GLU A 140 14.29 -5.11 16.05
C GLU A 140 13.16 -5.63 15.14
N LYS A 141 11.91 -5.64 15.63
CA LYS A 141 10.74 -6.03 14.83
C LYS A 141 10.52 -5.06 13.65
N LEU A 142 10.68 -3.76 13.88
CA LEU A 142 10.47 -2.73 12.86
C LEU A 142 11.53 -2.78 11.75
N GLU A 143 12.78 -3.15 12.04
CA GLU A 143 13.82 -3.31 11.02
C GLU A 143 13.48 -4.43 10.02
N ALA A 144 12.83 -5.52 10.47
CA ALA A 144 12.33 -6.56 9.58
C ALA A 144 11.27 -6.03 8.59
N TYR A 145 10.37 -5.16 9.06
CA TYR A 145 9.40 -4.48 8.17
C TYR A 145 10.07 -3.53 7.18
N LEU A 146 11.12 -2.83 7.62
CA LEU A 146 11.83 -1.88 6.79
C LEU A 146 12.63 -2.56 5.67
N ALA A 147 12.88 -3.86 5.77
CA ALA A 147 13.58 -4.63 4.74
C ALA A 147 12.88 -4.57 3.36
N ILE A 148 11.56 -4.38 3.32
CA ILE A 148 10.82 -4.21 2.05
C ILE A 148 11.28 -2.99 1.23
N LEU A 149 11.93 -2.01 1.89
CA LEU A 149 12.46 -0.81 1.24
C LEU A 149 13.95 -0.95 0.86
N LYS A 150 14.67 -1.92 1.45
CA LYS A 150 16.13 -2.08 1.30
C LYS A 150 16.56 -2.90 0.08
N VAL A 151 15.62 -3.42 -0.71
CA VAL A 151 15.95 -4.24 -1.89
C VAL A 151 16.42 -3.34 -3.03
N GLY A 152 17.73 -3.11 -3.13
CA GLY A 152 18.32 -2.39 -4.25
C GLY A 152 19.78 -1.90 -4.14
N ASP A 153 20.57 -2.41 -3.19
CA ASP A 153 22.04 -2.26 -3.21
C ASP A 153 22.70 -3.35 -4.07
#